data_AF-A0A6M1PG32-F1
#
_entry.id   AF-A0A6M1PG32-F1
#
_cell.length_a   1.000
_cell.length_b   1.000
_cell.length_c   1.000
_cell.angle_alpha   90.00
_cell.angle_beta   90.00
_cell.angle_gamma   90.00
#
_symmetry.space_group_name_H-M   'P 1'
#
loop_
_entity.id
_entity.type
_entity.pdbx_description
1 polymer ?
#
loop_
_entity_poly.entity_id
_entity_poly.type
_entity_poly.pdbx_seq_one_letter_code
_entity_poly.pdbx_strand_id
1 'polypeptide(L)'
;MAIGLPNIEITFKALAASSVARSARGIVVLIVKDTTSTTFTVKEYKSITDIETNLFTASNVNYIKQVMAGGPNKVYVVRVGTSGTTAVADAVAALGSRKYNYIGFAEGTTTEQSDLATYVKSQESLNKTIKAIVYNVTAPDSQHVINFGNTNVTYADTGVTVTGEKYIAILLGLFAGLSLSRSATYLPLDLSAVTQPADLEAAIAAGKLVLFNDDGVVRIARAVNSLTSFGPTVPESCAKILVTEVMDLIRDDIFSTFKNDYIGKYKNKLDYQMLFIGAVNSYFRELANQDVLDNEYDNRAFIDVEAQRNAWLPSKPEAADWDETKVRSMPYQDNLYLAGQIKIADAMEDMTFAITME
;
A
#
# COMPACT_ATOMS: atom_id res chain seq x y z
N MET A 1 -39.18 -9.50 12.59
CA MET A 1 -37.74 -9.30 12.88
C MET A 1 -37.08 -10.66 12.79
N ALA A 2 -36.34 -10.93 11.72
CA ALA A 2 -35.56 -12.15 11.64
C ALA A 2 -34.34 -12.01 12.57
N ILE A 3 -34.15 -12.96 13.48
CA ILE A 3 -32.92 -13.11 14.26
C ILE A 3 -31.86 -13.62 13.27
N GLY A 4 -31.21 -12.68 12.57
CA GLY A 4 -30.16 -12.94 11.57
C GLY A 4 -28.76 -12.63 12.09
N LEU A 5 -27.74 -13.02 11.31
CA LEU A 5 -26.32 -12.73 11.57
C LEU A 5 -26.09 -11.23 11.90
N PRO A 6 -25.22 -10.89 12.86
CA PRO A 6 -24.88 -9.50 13.15
C PRO A 6 -24.40 -8.77 11.89
N ASN A 7 -24.88 -7.54 11.66
CA ASN A 7 -24.59 -6.74 10.46
C ASN A 7 -23.08 -6.64 10.14
N ILE A 8 -22.23 -6.63 11.17
CA ILE A 8 -20.77 -6.56 11.07
C ILE A 8 -20.17 -7.79 10.41
N GLU A 9 -20.65 -8.99 10.76
CA GLU A 9 -20.11 -10.23 10.19
C GLU A 9 -20.41 -10.29 8.69
N ILE A 10 -21.54 -9.73 8.27
CA ILE A 10 -21.91 -9.57 6.86
C ILE A 10 -20.94 -8.58 6.18
N THR A 11 -20.64 -7.43 6.80
CA THR A 11 -19.66 -6.46 6.29
C THR A 11 -18.28 -7.11 6.09
N PHE A 12 -17.75 -7.81 7.10
CA PHE A 12 -16.44 -8.45 7.01
C PHE A 12 -16.40 -9.58 5.98
N LYS A 13 -17.46 -10.40 5.87
CA LYS A 13 -17.55 -11.42 4.81
C LYS A 13 -17.56 -10.79 3.42
N ALA A 14 -18.30 -9.69 3.22
CA ALA A 14 -18.32 -8.98 1.95
C ALA A 14 -16.96 -8.33 1.62
N LEU A 15 -16.27 -7.78 2.62
CA LEU A 15 -14.93 -7.23 2.46
C LEU A 15 -13.93 -8.34 2.09
N ALA A 16 -13.94 -9.46 2.81
CA ALA A 16 -13.08 -10.60 2.49
C ALA A 16 -13.35 -11.13 1.08
N ALA A 17 -14.60 -11.40 0.72
CA ALA A 17 -14.97 -11.95 -0.59
C ALA A 17 -14.61 -11.02 -1.77
N SER A 18 -14.46 -9.72 -1.52
CA SER A 18 -14.06 -8.73 -2.53
C SER A 18 -12.59 -8.31 -2.41
N SER A 19 -11.81 -8.87 -1.48
CA SER A 19 -10.43 -8.45 -1.17
C SER A 19 -9.52 -8.46 -2.40
N VAL A 20 -9.44 -9.59 -3.09
CA VAL A 20 -8.63 -9.79 -4.30
C VAL A 20 -9.06 -8.84 -5.42
N ALA A 21 -10.36 -8.68 -5.64
CA ALA A 21 -10.90 -7.79 -6.68
C ALA A 21 -10.70 -6.29 -6.35
N ARG A 22 -10.80 -5.91 -5.07
CA ARG A 22 -10.58 -4.53 -4.62
C ARG A 22 -9.10 -4.16 -4.66
N SER A 23 -8.21 -5.11 -4.40
CA SER A 23 -6.77 -4.88 -4.45
C SER A 23 -6.27 -4.50 -5.84
N ALA A 24 -6.80 -5.13 -6.89
CA ALA A 24 -6.49 -4.81 -8.28
C ALA A 24 -7.13 -3.50 -8.80
N ARG A 25 -7.70 -2.69 -7.90
CA ARG A 25 -8.49 -1.49 -8.23
C ARG A 25 -8.18 -0.35 -7.27
N GLY A 26 -6.88 -0.07 -7.11
CA GLY A 26 -6.37 1.06 -6.36
C GLY A 26 -6.74 2.41 -6.96
N ILE A 27 -6.65 3.46 -6.14
CA ILE A 27 -6.85 4.85 -6.54
C ILE A 27 -5.48 5.53 -6.63
N VAL A 28 -5.18 6.13 -7.78
CA VAL A 28 -3.89 6.78 -8.03
C VAL A 28 -4.02 8.29 -7.97
N VAL A 29 -3.02 8.94 -7.40
CA VAL A 29 -2.76 10.38 -7.55
C VAL A 29 -1.55 10.56 -8.46
N LEU A 30 -1.74 11.27 -9.57
CA LEU A 30 -0.65 11.73 -10.43
C LEU A 30 -0.49 13.24 -10.25
N ILE A 31 0.67 13.66 -9.73
CA ILE A 31 1.01 15.08 -9.62
C ILE A 31 1.67 15.51 -10.94
N VAL A 32 1.10 16.55 -11.56
CA VAL A 32 1.58 17.10 -12.83
C VAL A 32 1.93 18.57 -12.68
N LYS A 33 3.11 18.96 -13.19
CA LYS A 33 3.51 20.36 -13.32
C LYS A 33 2.92 20.89 -14.62
N ASP A 34 1.95 21.79 -14.53
CA ASP A 34 1.22 22.27 -15.69
C ASP A 34 0.63 23.68 -15.50
N THR A 35 0.72 24.50 -16.55
CA THR A 35 0.16 25.85 -16.62
C THR A 35 -0.78 26.04 -17.81
N THR A 36 -1.11 25.00 -18.58
CA THR A 36 -2.04 25.04 -19.72
C THR A 36 -3.41 25.53 -19.29
N SER A 37 -3.89 25.11 -18.12
CA SER A 37 -5.07 25.67 -17.48
C SER A 37 -4.90 25.75 -15.97
N THR A 38 -5.18 26.92 -15.40
CA THR A 38 -5.14 27.18 -13.95
C THR A 38 -6.53 27.24 -13.32
N THR A 39 -7.57 26.85 -14.06
CA THR A 39 -8.98 26.92 -13.58
C THR A 39 -9.34 25.76 -12.66
N PHE A 40 -8.44 24.80 -12.47
CA PHE A 40 -8.62 23.65 -11.60
C PHE A 40 -7.34 23.34 -10.83
N THR A 41 -7.49 22.60 -9.74
CA THR A 41 -6.35 22.03 -9.00
C THR A 41 -6.36 20.51 -9.04
N VAL A 42 -7.54 19.87 -9.02
CA VAL A 42 -7.68 18.42 -9.10
C VAL A 42 -8.71 18.05 -10.15
N LYS A 43 -8.38 17.07 -10.99
CA LYS A 43 -9.31 16.37 -11.88
C LYS A 43 -9.43 14.91 -11.46
N GLU A 44 -10.61 14.33 -11.59
CA GLU A 44 -10.86 12.90 -11.40
C GLU A 44 -11.21 12.29 -12.75
N TYR A 45 -10.51 11.23 -13.13
CA TYR A 45 -10.79 10.49 -14.35
C TYR A 45 -10.93 8.99 -14.05
N LYS A 46 -11.95 8.36 -14.64
CA LYS A 46 -12.24 6.91 -14.52
C LYS A 46 -12.05 6.16 -15.83
N SER A 47 -12.13 6.87 -16.95
CA SER A 47 -11.88 6.32 -18.28
C SER A 47 -10.90 7.22 -19.05
N ILE A 48 -10.12 6.60 -19.94
CA ILE A 48 -9.22 7.31 -20.87
C ILE A 48 -10.01 8.29 -21.76
N THR A 49 -11.26 7.97 -22.07
CA THR A 49 -12.15 8.81 -22.87
C THR A 49 -12.57 10.10 -22.17
N ASP A 50 -12.47 10.14 -20.84
CA ASP A 50 -12.89 11.30 -20.04
C ASP A 50 -11.79 12.36 -19.92
N ILE A 51 -10.58 12.06 -20.41
CA ILE A 51 -9.43 12.95 -20.27
C ILE A 51 -9.65 14.22 -21.10
N GLU A 52 -9.76 15.35 -20.42
CA GLU A 52 -9.87 16.68 -21.03
C GLU A 52 -8.49 17.13 -21.53
N THR A 53 -8.09 16.62 -22.70
CA THR A 53 -6.75 16.82 -23.29
C THR A 53 -6.34 18.29 -23.45
N ASN A 54 -7.29 19.21 -23.60
CA ASN A 54 -7.06 20.64 -23.72
C ASN A 54 -6.66 21.34 -22.40
N LEU A 55 -6.77 20.65 -21.26
CA LEU A 55 -6.42 21.19 -19.95
C LEU A 55 -4.97 20.96 -19.54
N PHE A 56 -4.25 20.13 -20.29
CA PHE A 56 -2.89 19.70 -19.96
C PHE A 56 -1.98 19.78 -21.19
N THR A 57 -0.67 19.81 -20.95
CA THR A 57 0.33 19.58 -21.99
C THR A 57 0.21 18.16 -22.58
N ALA A 58 0.67 17.97 -23.82
CA ALA A 58 0.65 16.66 -24.47
C ALA A 58 1.41 15.58 -23.66
N SER A 59 2.52 15.95 -23.02
CA SER A 59 3.28 15.05 -22.14
C SER A 59 2.46 14.63 -20.92
N ASN A 60 1.80 15.57 -20.24
CA ASN A 60 0.97 15.25 -19.08
C ASN A 60 -0.26 14.40 -19.46
N VAL A 61 -0.89 14.65 -20.61
CA VAL A 61 -1.93 13.77 -21.15
C VAL A 61 -1.40 12.33 -21.33
N ASN A 62 -0.17 12.18 -21.84
CA ASN A 62 0.44 10.87 -22.01
C ASN A 62 0.67 10.16 -20.67
N TYR A 63 1.19 10.86 -19.65
CA TYR A 63 1.36 10.30 -18.32
C TYR A 63 0.04 9.86 -17.69
N ILE A 64 -1.04 10.64 -17.85
CA ILE A 64 -2.38 10.26 -17.36
C ILE A 64 -2.84 8.96 -18.04
N LYS A 65 -2.66 8.84 -19.36
CA LYS A 65 -3.00 7.63 -20.12
C LYS A 65 -2.17 6.42 -19.68
N GLN A 66 -0.88 6.62 -19.41
CA GLN A 66 0.02 5.57 -18.92
C GLN A 66 -0.42 5.03 -17.55
N VAL A 67 -0.80 5.91 -16.62
CA VAL A 67 -1.37 5.49 -15.33
C VAL A 67 -2.65 4.67 -15.55
N MET A 68 -3.53 5.13 -16.45
CA MET A 68 -4.78 4.43 -16.73
C MET A 68 -4.62 3.07 -17.40
N ALA A 69 -3.58 2.90 -18.22
CA ALA A 69 -3.28 1.62 -18.87
C ALA A 69 -2.97 0.51 -17.85
N GLY A 70 -2.50 0.87 -16.65
CA GLY A 70 -2.29 -0.07 -15.55
C GLY A 70 -3.56 -0.55 -14.86
N GLY A 71 -4.73 0.00 -15.18
CA GLY A 71 -6.03 -0.44 -14.65
C GLY A 71 -6.45 0.05 -13.25
N PRO A 72 -6.06 1.25 -12.77
CA PRO A 72 -6.58 1.76 -11.49
C PRO A 72 -8.09 2.01 -11.55
N ASN A 73 -8.75 2.06 -10.39
CA ASN A 73 -10.17 2.39 -10.29
C ASN A 73 -10.48 3.82 -10.75
N LYS A 74 -9.60 4.75 -10.40
CA LYS A 74 -9.64 6.15 -10.83
C LYS A 74 -8.28 6.81 -10.62
N VAL A 75 -8.07 7.90 -11.34
CA VAL A 75 -6.87 8.74 -11.25
C VAL A 75 -7.28 10.15 -10.83
N TYR A 76 -6.71 10.63 -9.73
CA TYR A 76 -6.69 12.04 -9.37
C TYR A 76 -5.48 12.70 -10.02
N VAL A 77 -5.71 13.62 -10.94
CA VAL A 77 -4.65 14.41 -11.56
C VAL A 77 -4.58 15.74 -10.83
N VAL A 78 -3.49 15.96 -10.11
CA VAL A 78 -3.28 17.15 -9.30
C VAL A 78 -2.32 18.09 -10.00
N ARG A 79 -2.83 19.25 -10.41
CA ARG A 79 -2.06 20.26 -11.12
C ARG A 79 -1.38 21.19 -10.12
N VAL A 80 -0.05 21.21 -10.17
CA VAL A 80 0.81 22.12 -9.41
C VAL A 80 1.51 23.11 -10.33
N GLY A 81 2.00 24.22 -9.78
CA GLY A 81 2.78 25.19 -10.54
C GLY A 81 4.13 24.62 -11.00
N THR A 82 4.72 25.21 -12.04
CA THR A 82 5.98 24.74 -12.65
C THR A 82 7.25 25.25 -11.95
N SER A 83 7.14 26.25 -11.07
CA SER A 83 8.29 26.98 -10.50
C SER A 83 8.29 27.07 -8.97
N GLY A 84 7.43 26.30 -8.28
CA GLY A 84 7.30 26.34 -6.81
C GLY A 84 8.10 25.23 -6.13
N THR A 85 8.60 25.50 -4.92
CA THR A 85 9.24 24.48 -4.05
C THR A 85 8.24 23.75 -3.15
N THR A 86 6.94 24.07 -3.27
CA THR A 86 5.85 23.57 -2.41
C THR A 86 4.97 22.53 -3.08
N ALA A 87 5.40 21.95 -4.21
CA ALA A 87 4.57 21.09 -5.06
C ALA A 87 3.88 19.95 -4.30
N VAL A 88 4.59 19.26 -3.40
CA VAL A 88 4.01 18.18 -2.58
C VAL A 88 2.96 18.73 -1.61
N ALA A 89 3.28 19.82 -0.89
CA ALA A 89 2.37 20.44 0.06
C ALA A 89 1.09 20.96 -0.64
N ASP A 90 1.24 21.62 -1.78
CA ASP A 90 0.13 22.12 -2.59
C ASP A 90 -0.75 20.98 -3.09
N ALA A 91 -0.13 19.89 -3.57
CA ALA A 91 -0.85 18.73 -4.04
C ALA A 91 -1.66 18.05 -2.93
N VAL A 92 -1.04 17.84 -1.77
CA VAL A 92 -1.70 17.21 -0.60
C VAL A 92 -2.83 18.09 -0.07
N ALA A 93 -2.62 19.41 0.01
CA ALA A 93 -3.67 20.36 0.40
C ALA A 93 -4.86 20.31 -0.56
N ALA A 94 -4.61 20.22 -1.87
CA ALA A 94 -5.65 20.13 -2.88
C ALA A 94 -6.45 18.81 -2.82
N LEU A 95 -5.80 17.70 -2.47
CA LEU A 95 -6.44 16.41 -2.30
C LEU A 95 -7.37 16.38 -1.08
N GLY A 96 -7.00 17.06 0.01
CA GLY A 96 -7.79 17.13 1.23
C GLY A 96 -8.04 15.74 1.82
N SER A 97 -9.31 15.42 2.14
CA SER A 97 -9.70 14.14 2.76
C SER A 97 -10.02 13.02 1.76
N ARG A 98 -9.71 13.19 0.47
CA ARG A 98 -9.97 12.17 -0.56
C ARG A 98 -9.14 10.92 -0.28
N LYS A 99 -9.76 9.74 -0.43
CA LYS A 99 -9.06 8.45 -0.34
C LYS A 99 -8.27 8.20 -1.62
N TYR A 100 -7.00 7.81 -1.47
CA TYR A 100 -6.14 7.30 -2.53
C TYR A 100 -5.16 6.27 -1.96
N ASN A 101 -4.59 5.44 -2.82
CA ASN A 101 -3.66 4.36 -2.46
C ASN A 101 -2.24 4.69 -2.88
N TYR A 102 -2.07 5.18 -4.10
CA TYR A 102 -0.76 5.47 -4.69
C TYR A 102 -0.64 6.94 -5.05
N ILE A 103 0.54 7.53 -4.87
CA ILE A 103 0.88 8.90 -5.27
C ILE A 103 2.26 8.96 -5.91
N GLY A 104 2.40 9.76 -6.97
CA GLY A 104 3.70 10.00 -7.58
C GLY A 104 3.68 11.19 -8.54
N PHE A 105 4.86 11.62 -8.95
CA PHE A 105 5.03 12.69 -9.92
C PHE A 105 5.20 12.13 -11.33
N ALA A 106 4.63 12.83 -12.31
CA ALA A 106 4.92 12.57 -13.72
C ALA A 106 6.39 12.89 -14.08
N GLU A 107 6.93 14.00 -13.57
CA GLU A 107 8.31 14.45 -13.80
C GLU A 107 8.83 15.26 -12.59
N GLY A 108 8.89 14.63 -11.41
CA GLY A 108 9.33 15.29 -10.16
C GLY A 108 10.85 15.48 -10.12
N THR A 109 11.31 16.65 -9.68
CA THR A 109 12.72 16.93 -9.39
C THR A 109 13.20 16.12 -8.19
N THR A 110 14.52 15.96 -8.02
CA THR A 110 15.10 15.22 -6.88
C THR A 110 14.58 15.69 -5.53
N THR A 111 14.41 17.01 -5.35
CA THR A 111 13.84 17.59 -4.13
C THR A 111 12.38 17.19 -3.96
N GLU A 112 11.55 17.33 -5.00
CA GLU A 112 10.13 16.95 -4.96
C GLU A 112 9.94 15.45 -4.68
N GLN A 113 10.79 14.59 -5.22
CA GLN A 113 10.79 13.15 -4.94
C GLN A 113 11.11 12.86 -3.46
N SER A 114 12.09 13.57 -2.91
CA SER A 114 12.48 13.43 -1.49
C SER A 114 11.40 13.97 -0.54
N ASP A 115 10.76 15.08 -0.90
CA ASP A 115 9.64 15.66 -0.16
C ASP A 115 8.43 14.71 -0.17
N LEU A 116 8.17 14.03 -1.30
CA LEU A 116 7.08 13.07 -1.39
C LEU A 116 7.33 11.82 -0.52
N ALA A 117 8.56 11.31 -0.52
CA ALA A 117 8.94 10.21 0.37
C ALA A 117 8.77 10.62 1.84
N THR A 118 9.19 11.83 2.21
CA THR A 118 9.03 12.37 3.57
C THR A 118 7.56 12.52 3.95
N TYR A 119 6.72 13.02 3.02
CA TYR A 119 5.29 13.11 3.23
C TYR A 119 4.69 11.73 3.52
N VAL A 120 4.95 10.72 2.68
CA VAL A 120 4.39 9.39 2.88
C VAL A 120 4.87 8.74 4.19
N LYS A 121 6.13 8.93 4.58
CA LYS A 121 6.63 8.51 5.89
C LYS A 121 5.85 9.14 7.05
N SER A 122 5.49 10.42 6.93
CA SER A 122 4.65 11.08 7.94
C SER A 122 3.23 10.50 8.00
N GLN A 123 2.72 9.96 6.88
CA GLN A 123 1.41 9.31 6.84
C GLN A 123 1.49 7.90 7.44
N GLU A 124 2.57 7.17 7.18
CA GLU A 124 2.85 5.87 7.78
C GLU A 124 2.89 5.94 9.31
N SER A 125 3.54 6.96 9.91
CA SER A 125 3.57 7.14 11.37
C SER A 125 2.20 7.46 11.97
N LEU A 126 1.26 7.93 11.15
CA LEU A 126 -0.15 8.13 11.47
C LEU A 126 -1.02 6.92 11.12
N ASN A 127 -0.40 5.76 10.82
CA ASN A 127 -1.06 4.52 10.44
C ASN A 127 -1.91 4.61 9.17
N LYS A 128 -1.59 5.55 8.26
CA LYS A 128 -2.20 5.64 6.93
C LYS A 128 -1.46 4.73 5.96
N THR A 129 -2.22 4.20 5.02
CA THR A 129 -1.84 3.14 4.07
C THR A 129 -1.54 3.68 2.66
N ILE A 130 -1.15 4.96 2.58
CA ILE A 130 -0.81 5.65 1.33
C ILE A 130 0.61 5.29 0.94
N LYS A 131 0.84 4.98 -0.33
CA LYS A 131 2.15 4.62 -0.87
C LYS A 131 2.63 5.61 -1.92
N ALA A 132 3.92 5.91 -1.92
CA ALA A 132 4.55 6.72 -2.97
C ALA A 132 5.44 5.86 -3.87
N ILE A 133 5.43 6.18 -5.17
CA ILE A 133 6.48 5.74 -6.09
C ILE A 133 7.34 6.96 -6.39
N VAL A 134 8.61 6.87 -5.99
CA VAL A 134 9.61 7.94 -6.13
C VAL A 134 10.77 7.45 -6.97
N TYR A 135 11.54 8.38 -7.54
CA TYR A 135 12.72 8.06 -8.33
C TYR A 135 14.01 8.38 -7.59
N ASN A 136 14.83 7.35 -7.40
CA ASN A 136 16.21 7.40 -6.91
C ASN A 136 16.43 8.31 -5.69
N VAL A 137 15.51 8.26 -4.72
CA VAL A 137 15.62 8.97 -3.44
C VAL A 137 16.64 8.27 -2.55
N THR A 138 17.49 9.02 -1.87
CA THR A 138 18.53 8.46 -0.99
C THR A 138 17.91 7.93 0.30
N ALA A 139 18.05 6.62 0.54
CA ALA A 139 17.67 5.91 1.77
C ALA A 139 16.30 6.35 2.37
N PRO A 140 15.18 6.17 1.64
CA PRO A 140 13.88 6.57 2.17
C PRO A 140 13.48 5.73 3.39
N ASP A 141 13.84 4.45 3.43
CA ASP A 141 13.62 3.55 4.59
C ASP A 141 12.17 3.58 5.10
N SER A 142 11.25 3.11 4.24
CA SER A 142 9.81 3.05 4.52
C SER A 142 9.14 1.96 3.69
N GLN A 143 8.23 1.23 4.34
CA GLN A 143 7.46 0.18 3.69
C GLN A 143 6.43 0.74 2.68
N HIS A 144 6.08 2.02 2.81
CA HIS A 144 5.13 2.70 1.92
C HIS A 144 5.80 3.52 0.82
N VAL A 145 7.14 3.53 0.73
CA VAL A 145 7.86 4.22 -0.34
C VAL A 145 8.51 3.19 -1.25
N ILE A 146 8.12 3.17 -2.52
CA ILE A 146 8.73 2.37 -3.58
C ILE A 146 9.74 3.25 -4.31
N ASN A 147 11.02 2.91 -4.23
CA ASN A 147 12.11 3.72 -4.76
C ASN A 147 12.64 3.14 -6.08
N PHE A 148 12.22 3.72 -7.20
CA PHE A 148 12.60 3.26 -8.53
C PHE A 148 14.05 3.63 -8.87
N GLY A 149 14.84 2.65 -9.33
CA GLY A 149 16.30 2.79 -9.42
C GLY A 149 16.92 2.80 -10.83
N ASN A 150 16.20 2.42 -11.90
CA ASN A 150 16.79 2.38 -13.25
C ASN A 150 16.96 3.79 -13.82
N THR A 151 18.15 4.11 -14.32
CA THR A 151 18.43 5.46 -14.86
C THR A 151 17.71 5.74 -16.17
N ASN A 152 17.60 4.73 -17.05
CA ASN A 152 16.86 4.83 -18.31
C ASN A 152 16.02 3.57 -18.57
N VAL A 153 14.92 3.79 -19.27
CA VAL A 153 14.03 2.75 -19.80
C VAL A 153 13.74 3.03 -21.27
N THR A 154 13.60 1.98 -22.09
CA THR A 154 13.31 2.08 -23.52
C THR A 154 11.97 1.41 -23.81
N TYR A 155 11.00 2.18 -24.28
CA TYR A 155 9.68 1.66 -24.60
C TYR A 155 9.73 0.70 -25.79
N ALA A 156 9.00 -0.40 -25.72
CA ALA A 156 8.98 -1.41 -26.79
C ALA A 156 8.24 -0.91 -28.05
N ASP A 157 7.16 -0.15 -27.88
CA ASP A 157 6.29 0.33 -28.95
C ASP A 157 6.93 1.41 -29.84
N THR A 158 7.69 2.32 -29.23
CA THR A 158 8.26 3.51 -29.86
C THR A 158 9.77 3.44 -30.03
N GLY A 159 10.46 2.55 -29.29
CA GLY A 159 11.92 2.53 -29.19
C GLY A 159 12.52 3.76 -28.50
N VAL A 160 11.69 4.65 -27.96
CA VAL A 160 12.14 5.88 -27.31
C VAL A 160 12.72 5.54 -25.94
N THR A 161 13.95 6.01 -25.71
CA THR A 161 14.60 5.93 -24.40
C THR A 161 14.29 7.18 -23.59
N VAL A 162 13.83 6.99 -22.36
CA VAL A 162 13.56 8.04 -21.40
C VAL A 162 14.28 7.77 -20.09
N THR A 163 14.46 8.82 -19.32
CA THR A 163 14.99 8.78 -17.95
C THR A 163 13.98 8.12 -17.00
N GLY A 164 14.47 7.47 -15.94
CA GLY A 164 13.67 6.60 -15.08
C GLY A 164 12.51 7.28 -14.36
N GLU A 165 12.61 8.57 -14.02
CA GLU A 165 11.51 9.30 -13.37
C GLU A 165 10.25 9.36 -14.23
N LYS A 166 10.40 9.33 -15.56
CA LYS A 166 9.26 9.34 -16.49
C LYS A 166 8.51 8.01 -16.51
N TYR A 167 9.10 6.96 -15.96
CA TYR A 167 8.47 5.65 -15.85
C TYR A 167 7.57 5.50 -14.62
N ILE A 168 7.60 6.47 -13.68
CA ILE A 168 6.76 6.46 -12.46
C ILE A 168 5.28 6.33 -12.81
N ALA A 169 4.80 7.02 -13.86
CA ALA A 169 3.40 6.99 -14.26
C ALA A 169 2.91 5.56 -14.59
N ILE A 170 3.73 4.78 -15.30
CA ILE A 170 3.41 3.38 -15.61
C ILE A 170 3.43 2.53 -14.35
N LEU A 171 4.45 2.69 -13.49
CA LEU A 171 4.54 1.96 -12.23
C LEU A 171 3.35 2.25 -11.30
N LEU A 172 2.89 3.51 -11.22
CA LEU A 172 1.72 3.89 -10.43
C LEU A 172 0.47 3.16 -10.89
N GLY A 173 0.24 3.11 -12.20
CA GLY A 173 -0.86 2.36 -12.78
C GLY A 173 -0.73 0.86 -12.50
N LEU A 174 0.46 0.31 -12.77
CA LEU A 174 0.76 -1.11 -12.62
C LEU A 174 0.54 -1.61 -11.19
N PHE A 175 1.10 -0.94 -10.19
CA PHE A 175 0.95 -1.37 -8.79
C PHE A 175 -0.47 -1.12 -8.27
N ALA A 176 -1.14 -0.03 -8.69
CA ALA A 176 -2.53 0.19 -8.31
C ALA A 176 -3.51 -0.80 -8.96
N GLY A 177 -3.16 -1.39 -10.10
CA GLY A 177 -3.94 -2.42 -10.79
C GLY A 177 -3.52 -3.85 -10.50
N LEU A 178 -2.44 -4.08 -9.74
CA LEU A 178 -1.94 -5.42 -9.45
C LEU A 178 -2.76 -6.08 -8.34
N SER A 179 -3.22 -7.30 -8.60
CA SER A 179 -3.97 -8.08 -7.61
C SER A 179 -3.05 -8.68 -6.55
N LEU A 180 -3.55 -8.77 -5.31
CA LEU A 180 -2.91 -9.48 -4.18
C LEU A 180 -2.69 -10.98 -4.41
N SER A 181 -3.25 -11.58 -5.47
CA SER A 181 -3.00 -12.97 -5.81
C SER A 181 -1.60 -13.26 -6.33
N ARG A 182 -0.76 -12.22 -6.53
CA ARG A 182 0.62 -12.37 -7.02
C ARG A 182 1.55 -11.24 -6.61
N SER A 183 2.85 -11.54 -6.55
CA SER A 183 3.92 -10.53 -6.50
C SER A 183 4.17 -9.92 -7.88
N ALA A 184 4.73 -8.70 -7.89
CA ALA A 184 5.25 -8.06 -9.10
C ALA A 184 6.68 -8.55 -9.44
N THR A 185 7.30 -9.36 -8.60
CA THR A 185 8.61 -9.97 -8.87
C THR A 185 8.54 -10.79 -10.16
N TYR A 186 9.52 -10.62 -11.04
CA TYR A 186 9.60 -11.20 -12.40
C TYR A 186 8.44 -10.83 -13.35
N LEU A 187 7.61 -9.85 -13.00
CA LEU A 187 6.55 -9.36 -13.88
C LEU A 187 7.16 -8.82 -15.18
N PRO A 188 6.80 -9.36 -16.37
CA PRO A 188 7.24 -8.82 -17.64
C PRO A 188 6.62 -7.44 -17.87
N LEU A 189 7.41 -6.55 -18.45
CA LEU A 189 7.03 -5.18 -18.79
C LEU A 189 7.14 -4.96 -20.30
N ASP A 190 6.31 -4.06 -20.82
CA ASP A 190 6.33 -3.65 -22.23
C ASP A 190 7.47 -2.65 -22.51
N LEU A 191 8.70 -3.12 -22.31
CA LEU A 191 9.94 -2.38 -22.52
C LEU A 191 10.89 -3.25 -23.35
N SER A 192 11.65 -2.61 -24.24
CA SER A 192 12.65 -3.29 -25.07
C SER A 192 14.02 -3.40 -24.37
N ALA A 193 14.35 -2.42 -23.52
CA ALA A 193 15.59 -2.42 -22.75
C ALA A 193 15.50 -1.51 -21.53
N VAL A 194 16.38 -1.76 -20.55
CA VAL A 194 16.66 -0.86 -19.43
C VAL A 194 18.16 -0.75 -19.18
N THR A 195 18.59 0.38 -18.62
CA THR A 195 19.91 0.47 -18.02
C THR A 195 19.86 -0.21 -16.65
N GLN A 196 20.51 -1.38 -16.55
CA GLN A 196 20.56 -2.15 -15.31
C GLN A 196 21.56 -1.53 -14.32
N PRO A 197 21.30 -1.61 -13.00
CA PRO A 197 22.35 -1.45 -12.00
C PRO A 197 23.49 -2.43 -12.25
N ALA A 198 24.73 -2.03 -11.93
CA ALA A 198 25.89 -2.90 -12.06
C ALA A 198 25.79 -4.14 -11.15
N ASP A 199 25.10 -4.00 -10.01
CA ASP A 199 24.80 -5.07 -9.07
C ASP A 199 23.31 -4.97 -8.70
N LEU A 200 22.52 -5.92 -9.22
CA LEU A 200 21.07 -5.99 -8.99
C LEU A 200 20.77 -6.33 -7.53
N GLU A 201 21.49 -7.30 -6.95
CA GLU A 201 21.29 -7.75 -5.57
C GLU A 201 21.60 -6.63 -4.58
N ALA A 202 22.71 -5.91 -4.77
CA ALA A 202 23.04 -4.76 -3.93
C ALA A 202 22.00 -3.64 -4.06
N ALA A 203 21.44 -3.40 -5.25
CA ALA A 203 20.38 -2.41 -5.43
C ALA A 203 19.08 -2.81 -4.72
N ILE A 204 18.68 -4.09 -4.82
CA ILE A 204 17.51 -4.64 -4.15
C ILE A 204 17.68 -4.59 -2.63
N ALA A 205 18.84 -5.02 -2.11
CA ALA A 205 19.19 -4.96 -0.68
C ALA A 205 19.21 -3.53 -0.13
N ALA A 206 19.49 -2.54 -0.99
CA ALA A 206 19.40 -1.11 -0.65
C ALA A 206 17.97 -0.54 -0.76
N GLY A 207 16.94 -1.39 -0.92
CA GLY A 207 15.55 -0.98 -0.99
C GLY A 207 15.17 -0.30 -2.32
N LYS A 208 15.83 -0.65 -3.43
CA LYS A 208 15.47 -0.14 -4.75
C LYS A 208 14.64 -1.15 -5.54
N LEU A 209 13.51 -0.68 -6.05
CA LEU A 209 12.79 -1.36 -7.11
C LEU A 209 13.59 -1.16 -8.42
N VAL A 210 14.09 -2.26 -8.98
CA VAL A 210 14.88 -2.24 -10.22
C VAL A 210 14.35 -3.24 -11.23
N LEU A 211 14.54 -2.89 -12.49
CA LEU A 211 14.24 -3.70 -13.67
C LEU A 211 15.54 -4.28 -14.23
N PHE A 212 15.42 -5.44 -14.87
CA PHE A 212 16.51 -6.07 -15.58
C PHE A 212 16.06 -6.62 -16.94
N ASN A 213 17.03 -6.81 -17.84
CA ASN A 213 16.84 -7.41 -19.15
C ASN A 213 17.07 -8.93 -18.99
N ASP A 214 16.06 -9.72 -19.30
CA ASP A 214 15.98 -11.17 -19.15
C ASP A 214 15.59 -11.81 -20.48
N ASP A 215 16.56 -12.36 -21.21
CA ASP A 215 16.36 -13.06 -22.49
C ASP A 215 15.39 -12.38 -23.47
N GLY A 216 15.56 -11.06 -23.67
CA GLY A 216 14.74 -10.27 -24.58
C GLY A 216 13.42 -9.74 -24.00
N VAL A 217 13.18 -9.97 -22.70
CA VAL A 217 12.05 -9.42 -21.93
C VAL A 217 12.60 -8.55 -20.81
N VAL A 218 12.05 -7.36 -20.60
CA VAL A 218 12.35 -6.57 -19.40
C VAL A 218 11.42 -6.99 -18.27
N ARG A 219 11.97 -7.24 -17.08
CA ARG A 219 11.21 -7.66 -15.91
C ARG A 219 11.54 -6.81 -14.68
N ILE A 220 10.60 -6.77 -13.74
CA ILE A 220 10.89 -6.34 -12.36
C ILE A 220 11.78 -7.41 -11.72
N ALA A 221 12.95 -7.03 -11.20
CA ALA A 221 13.88 -7.96 -10.56
C ALA A 221 13.31 -8.53 -9.27
N ARG A 222 12.92 -7.66 -8.34
CA ARG A 222 12.18 -8.01 -7.12
C ARG A 222 11.28 -6.86 -6.70
N ALA A 223 10.05 -7.17 -6.31
CA ALA A 223 9.04 -6.21 -5.91
C ALA A 223 9.24 -5.74 -4.45
N VAL A 224 10.32 -4.98 -4.23
CA VAL A 224 10.65 -4.40 -2.93
C VAL A 224 10.27 -2.93 -2.82
N ASN A 225 9.90 -2.51 -1.61
CA ASN A 225 9.84 -1.11 -1.21
C ASN A 225 11.20 -0.66 -0.64
N SER A 226 11.25 0.54 -0.07
CA SER A 226 12.49 1.16 0.39
C SER A 226 12.93 0.79 1.81
N LEU A 227 12.16 -0.03 2.52
CA LEU A 227 12.46 -0.44 3.89
C LEU A 227 13.74 -1.28 3.94
N THR A 228 14.66 -0.88 4.80
CA THR A 228 15.95 -1.55 5.05
C THR A 228 16.25 -1.71 6.54
N SER A 229 15.58 -0.94 7.41
CA SER A 229 15.69 -1.05 8.86
C SER A 229 14.65 -2.05 9.40
N PHE A 230 15.12 -3.24 9.80
CA PHE A 230 14.27 -4.30 10.35
C PHE A 230 14.38 -4.40 11.87
N GLY A 231 13.34 -4.94 12.50
CA GLY A 231 13.32 -5.16 13.96
C GLY A 231 12.19 -6.11 14.38
N PRO A 232 12.03 -6.34 15.69
CA PRO A 232 11.05 -7.31 16.21
C PRO A 232 9.60 -7.02 15.79
N THR A 233 9.26 -5.75 15.55
CA THR A 233 7.92 -5.30 15.15
C THR A 233 7.78 -5.02 13.65
N VAL A 234 8.89 -5.02 12.92
CA VAL A 234 8.95 -4.75 11.48
C VAL A 234 9.89 -5.80 10.85
N PRO A 235 9.36 -6.99 10.49
CA PRO A 235 10.15 -8.05 9.89
C PRO A 235 10.61 -7.70 8.47
N GLU A 236 11.63 -8.40 7.98
CA GLU A 236 12.17 -8.24 6.62
C GLU A 236 11.11 -8.44 5.53
N SER A 237 10.11 -9.29 5.76
CA SER A 237 8.99 -9.49 4.84
C SER A 237 8.23 -8.19 4.54
N CYS A 238 8.23 -7.20 5.44
CA CYS A 238 7.63 -5.88 5.21
C CYS A 238 8.37 -5.07 4.12
N ALA A 239 9.55 -5.50 3.66
CA ALA A 239 10.21 -4.92 2.50
C ALA A 239 9.53 -5.33 1.17
N LYS A 240 8.70 -6.38 1.16
CA LYS A 240 7.98 -6.83 -0.03
C LYS A 240 6.70 -6.05 -0.23
N ILE A 241 6.50 -5.53 -1.44
CA ILE A 241 5.32 -4.72 -1.80
C ILE A 241 4.02 -5.51 -1.57
N LEU A 242 3.98 -6.80 -1.95
CA LEU A 242 2.81 -7.67 -1.75
C LEU A 242 2.42 -7.76 -0.28
N VAL A 243 3.40 -7.99 0.60
CA VAL A 243 3.19 -8.11 2.05
C VAL A 243 2.63 -6.81 2.61
N THR A 244 3.21 -5.67 2.24
CA THR A 244 2.68 -4.35 2.66
C THR A 244 1.25 -4.12 2.16
N GLU A 245 0.93 -4.48 0.92
CA GLU A 245 -0.43 -4.35 0.37
C GLU A 245 -1.46 -5.18 1.16
N VAL A 246 -1.13 -6.43 1.53
CA VAL A 246 -2.03 -7.27 2.33
C VAL A 246 -2.22 -6.67 3.73
N MET A 247 -1.13 -6.24 4.38
CA MET A 247 -1.19 -5.61 5.71
C MET A 247 -2.07 -4.36 5.71
N ASP A 248 -1.92 -3.53 4.68
CA ASP A 248 -2.69 -2.30 4.51
C ASP A 248 -4.17 -2.55 4.24
N LEU A 249 -4.49 -3.54 3.39
CA LEU A 249 -5.87 -3.93 3.12
C LEU A 249 -6.57 -4.37 4.41
N ILE A 250 -5.93 -5.26 5.17
CA ILE A 250 -6.45 -5.78 6.45
C ILE A 250 -6.68 -4.63 7.43
N ARG A 251 -5.70 -3.72 7.55
CA ARG A 251 -5.80 -2.54 8.41
C ARG A 251 -6.98 -1.66 7.99
N ASP A 252 -7.05 -1.28 6.72
CA ASP A 252 -8.12 -0.43 6.20
C ASP A 252 -9.51 -1.05 6.43
N ASP A 253 -9.67 -2.34 6.17
CA ASP A 253 -10.94 -3.06 6.34
C ASP A 253 -11.36 -3.12 7.82
N ILE A 254 -10.44 -3.43 8.74
CA ILE A 254 -10.71 -3.49 10.18
C ILE A 254 -11.05 -2.10 10.74
N PHE A 255 -10.23 -1.08 10.46
CA PHE A 255 -10.42 0.27 10.98
C PHE A 255 -11.67 0.94 10.39
N SER A 256 -11.96 0.74 9.10
CA SER A 256 -13.17 1.29 8.49
C SER A 256 -14.43 0.64 9.04
N THR A 257 -14.42 -0.68 9.23
CA THR A 257 -15.54 -1.40 9.85
C THR A 257 -15.73 -0.98 11.31
N PHE A 258 -14.65 -0.87 12.08
CA PHE A 258 -14.72 -0.37 13.46
C PHE A 258 -15.33 1.04 13.52
N LYS A 259 -14.85 1.95 12.67
CA LYS A 259 -15.34 3.33 12.60
C LYS A 259 -16.82 3.42 12.24
N ASN A 260 -17.25 2.66 11.24
CA ASN A 260 -18.60 2.77 10.69
C ASN A 260 -19.62 1.98 11.50
N ASP A 261 -19.21 0.85 12.09
CA ASP A 261 -20.14 -0.14 12.67
C ASP A 261 -20.00 -0.34 14.18
N TYR A 262 -18.90 0.07 14.82
CA TYR A 262 -18.72 -0.08 16.27
C TYR A 262 -18.77 1.21 17.06
N ILE A 263 -18.03 2.23 16.61
CA ILE A 263 -17.91 3.50 17.35
C ILE A 263 -19.30 4.09 17.62
N GLY A 264 -19.59 4.34 18.90
CA GLY A 264 -20.86 4.90 19.37
C GLY A 264 -22.07 3.95 19.34
N LYS A 265 -21.98 2.78 18.70
CA LYS A 265 -23.08 1.80 18.61
C LYS A 265 -23.03 0.73 19.70
N TYR A 266 -21.82 0.36 20.14
CA TYR A 266 -21.61 -0.66 21.16
C TYR A 266 -20.92 -0.07 22.40
N LYS A 267 -21.32 -0.54 23.59
CA LYS A 267 -20.64 -0.20 24.84
C LYS A 267 -19.28 -0.91 24.90
N ASN A 268 -18.30 -0.34 25.59
CA ASN A 268 -17.02 -1.03 25.79
C ASN A 268 -17.15 -2.07 26.92
N LYS A 269 -17.65 -3.27 26.60
CA LYS A 269 -17.70 -4.42 27.52
C LYS A 269 -17.14 -5.67 26.85
N LEU A 270 -16.60 -6.60 27.62
CA LEU A 270 -15.94 -7.81 27.13
C LEU A 270 -16.76 -8.55 26.05
N ASP A 271 -18.06 -8.76 26.26
CA ASP A 271 -18.91 -9.45 25.26
C ASP A 271 -18.89 -8.77 23.88
N TYR A 272 -18.91 -7.43 23.84
CA TYR A 272 -18.92 -6.67 22.60
C TYR A 272 -17.52 -6.59 21.97
N GLN A 273 -16.47 -6.60 22.79
CA GLN A 273 -15.10 -6.77 22.28
C GLN A 273 -14.93 -8.16 21.64
N MET A 274 -15.47 -9.20 22.28
CA MET A 274 -15.42 -10.57 21.78
C MET A 274 -16.28 -10.76 20.52
N LEU A 275 -17.40 -10.05 20.41
CA LEU A 275 -18.18 -10.00 19.18
C LEU A 275 -17.37 -9.41 18.02
N PHE A 276 -16.64 -8.32 18.25
CA PHE A 276 -15.77 -7.72 17.23
C PHE A 276 -14.63 -8.64 16.83
N ILE A 277 -13.92 -9.19 17.82
CA ILE A 277 -12.83 -10.15 17.59
C ILE A 277 -13.33 -11.38 16.83
N GLY A 278 -14.52 -11.90 17.18
CA GLY A 278 -15.14 -13.02 16.46
C GLY A 278 -15.38 -12.68 14.98
N ALA A 279 -15.84 -11.46 14.69
CA ALA A 279 -16.05 -11.01 13.31
C ALA A 279 -14.73 -10.81 12.54
N VAL A 280 -13.69 -10.27 13.19
CA VAL A 280 -12.34 -10.17 12.61
C VAL A 280 -11.72 -11.55 12.36
N ASN A 281 -11.91 -12.50 13.27
CA ASN A 281 -11.44 -13.88 13.07
C ASN A 281 -12.18 -14.57 11.92
N SER A 282 -13.46 -14.26 11.71
CA SER A 282 -14.18 -14.69 10.51
C SER A 282 -13.59 -14.08 9.25
N TYR A 283 -13.25 -12.79 9.27
CA TYR A 283 -12.56 -12.12 8.17
C TYR A 283 -11.22 -12.79 7.83
N PHE A 284 -10.37 -13.07 8.83
CA PHE A 284 -9.09 -13.76 8.61
C PHE A 284 -9.25 -15.17 8.01
N ARG A 285 -10.26 -15.94 8.47
CA ARG A 285 -10.57 -17.24 7.87
C ARG A 285 -10.94 -17.13 6.39
N GLU A 286 -11.74 -16.12 6.01
CA GLU A 286 -12.10 -15.91 4.60
C GLU A 286 -10.93 -15.43 3.75
N LEU A 287 -9.98 -14.67 4.30
CA LEU A 287 -8.74 -14.32 3.61
C LEU A 287 -7.83 -15.53 3.42
N ALA A 288 -7.76 -16.42 4.41
CA ALA A 288 -7.01 -17.67 4.32
C ALA A 288 -7.60 -18.62 3.26
N ASN A 289 -8.93 -18.67 3.14
CA ASN A 289 -9.61 -19.42 2.08
C ASN A 289 -9.33 -18.91 0.66
N GLN A 290 -8.79 -17.69 0.52
CA GLN A 290 -8.44 -17.04 -0.73
C GLN A 290 -6.93 -17.00 -0.98
N ASP A 291 -6.14 -17.73 -0.21
CA ASP A 291 -4.67 -17.75 -0.26
C ASP A 291 -4.04 -16.35 -0.08
N VAL A 292 -4.74 -15.43 0.59
CA VAL A 292 -4.19 -14.13 1.01
C VAL A 292 -3.41 -14.30 2.32
N LEU A 293 -3.95 -15.13 3.22
CA LEU A 293 -3.27 -15.58 4.43
C LEU A 293 -2.98 -17.08 4.33
N ASP A 294 -1.95 -17.53 5.03
CA ASP A 294 -1.60 -18.94 5.15
C ASP A 294 -2.71 -19.67 5.94
N ASN A 295 -3.33 -20.66 5.32
CA ASN A 295 -4.44 -21.42 5.90
C ASN A 295 -4.02 -22.46 6.95
N GLU A 296 -2.73 -22.76 7.08
CA GLU A 296 -2.18 -23.63 8.12
C GLU A 296 -1.79 -22.85 9.39
N TYR A 297 -1.74 -21.52 9.30
CA TYR A 297 -1.44 -20.66 10.44
C TYR A 297 -2.68 -20.30 11.26
N ASP A 298 -2.53 -20.19 12.59
CA ASP A 298 -3.59 -19.72 13.51
C ASP A 298 -3.75 -18.19 13.39
N ASN A 299 -4.34 -17.75 12.28
CA ASN A 299 -4.64 -16.34 12.01
C ASN A 299 -5.75 -15.86 12.95
N ARG A 300 -5.40 -15.02 13.94
CA ARG A 300 -6.32 -14.63 15.02
C ARG A 300 -6.10 -13.22 15.52
N ALA A 301 -7.21 -12.57 15.86
CA ALA A 301 -7.29 -11.37 16.67
C ALA A 301 -7.63 -11.73 18.12
N PHE A 302 -7.14 -10.92 19.06
CA PHE A 302 -7.34 -11.09 20.49
C PHE A 302 -7.22 -9.74 21.22
N ILE A 303 -7.60 -9.70 22.49
CA ILE A 303 -7.39 -8.54 23.36
C ILE A 303 -5.90 -8.45 23.67
N ASP A 304 -5.30 -7.29 23.42
CA ASP A 304 -3.94 -7.00 23.84
C ASP A 304 -3.93 -6.77 25.35
N VAL A 305 -3.66 -7.86 26.09
CA VAL A 305 -3.63 -7.87 27.55
C VAL A 305 -2.57 -6.92 28.08
N GLU A 306 -1.41 -6.83 27.42
CA GLU A 306 -0.32 -5.98 27.88
C GLU A 306 -0.68 -4.50 27.67
N ALA A 307 -1.13 -4.13 26.48
CA ALA A 307 -1.55 -2.75 26.20
C ALA A 307 -2.72 -2.31 27.10
N GLN A 308 -3.71 -3.19 27.32
CA GLN A 308 -4.83 -2.88 28.20
C GLN A 308 -4.41 -2.76 29.67
N ARG A 309 -3.49 -3.62 30.14
CA ARG A 309 -2.91 -3.51 31.49
C ARG A 309 -2.20 -2.18 31.66
N ASN A 310 -1.34 -1.83 30.70
CA ASN A 310 -0.57 -0.59 30.71
C ASN A 310 -1.46 0.65 30.73
N ALA A 311 -2.62 0.62 30.07
CA ALA A 311 -3.61 1.69 30.13
C ALA A 311 -4.22 1.89 31.53
N TRP A 312 -4.37 0.81 32.31
CA TRP A 312 -4.89 0.88 33.68
C TRP A 312 -3.88 1.37 34.71
N LEU A 313 -2.59 1.01 34.57
CA LEU A 313 -1.54 1.29 35.56
C LEU A 313 -1.53 2.71 36.15
N PRO A 314 -1.72 3.80 35.35
CA PRO A 314 -1.72 5.16 35.91
C PRO A 314 -2.87 5.44 36.89
N SER A 315 -4.01 4.76 36.71
CA SER A 315 -5.22 4.95 37.53
C SER A 315 -5.46 3.83 38.55
N LYS A 316 -4.87 2.67 38.32
CA LYS A 316 -4.95 1.46 39.13
C LYS A 316 -3.60 0.74 39.14
N PRO A 317 -2.67 1.13 40.02
CA PRO A 317 -1.37 0.49 40.13
C PRO A 317 -1.45 -1.02 40.37
N GLU A 318 -2.51 -1.49 41.03
CA GLU A 318 -2.78 -2.91 41.26
C GLU A 318 -3.05 -3.72 39.98
N ALA A 319 -3.24 -3.05 38.83
CA ALA A 319 -3.35 -3.72 37.53
C ALA A 319 -2.07 -4.46 37.12
N ALA A 320 -0.92 -4.10 37.70
CA ALA A 320 0.34 -4.82 37.53
C ALA A 320 0.21 -6.30 37.93
N ASP A 321 -0.59 -6.58 38.97
CA ASP A 321 -0.77 -7.91 39.54
C ASP A 321 -2.02 -8.63 38.99
N TRP A 322 -2.76 -8.01 38.06
CA TRP A 322 -3.93 -8.66 37.45
C TRP A 322 -3.51 -9.78 36.51
N ASP A 323 -4.10 -10.96 36.72
CA ASP A 323 -4.05 -12.04 35.75
C ASP A 323 -4.71 -11.64 34.41
N GLU A 324 -4.42 -12.39 33.34
CA GLU A 324 -4.94 -12.07 32.01
C GLU A 324 -6.47 -12.04 31.95
N THR A 325 -7.14 -12.94 32.68
CA THR A 325 -8.62 -13.03 32.71
C THR A 325 -9.22 -11.78 33.32
N LYS A 326 -8.60 -11.29 34.40
CA LYS A 326 -8.98 -10.06 35.07
C LYS A 326 -8.74 -8.86 34.16
N VAL A 327 -7.59 -8.79 33.48
CA VAL A 327 -7.33 -7.71 32.52
C VAL A 327 -8.38 -7.71 31.41
N ARG A 328 -8.67 -8.86 30.79
CA ARG A 328 -9.67 -8.98 29.71
C ARG A 328 -11.07 -8.57 30.18
N SER A 329 -11.44 -8.89 31.41
CA SER A 329 -12.74 -8.50 31.99
C SER A 329 -12.80 -7.04 32.45
N MET A 330 -11.70 -6.29 32.32
CA MET A 330 -11.61 -4.87 32.66
C MET A 330 -11.30 -3.99 31.42
N PRO A 331 -12.25 -3.83 30.47
CA PRO A 331 -12.14 -2.84 29.39
C PRO A 331 -11.79 -1.43 29.91
N TYR A 332 -10.86 -0.76 29.24
CA TYR A 332 -10.40 0.57 29.67
C TYR A 332 -11.21 1.68 29.00
N GLN A 333 -12.12 2.30 29.77
CA GLN A 333 -12.90 3.47 29.34
C GLN A 333 -13.58 3.25 27.97
N ASP A 334 -13.32 4.11 27.00
CA ASP A 334 -13.80 4.05 25.61
C ASP A 334 -12.76 3.48 24.62
N ASN A 335 -11.61 3.01 25.12
CA ASN A 335 -10.53 2.47 24.30
C ASN A 335 -10.62 0.95 24.15
N LEU A 336 -10.29 0.46 22.96
CA LEU A 336 -10.28 -0.95 22.62
C LEU A 336 -8.86 -1.37 22.23
N TYR A 337 -8.22 -2.16 23.10
CA TYR A 337 -6.84 -2.64 22.90
C TYR A 337 -6.84 -4.05 22.33
N LEU A 338 -6.60 -4.16 21.03
CA LEU A 338 -6.60 -5.43 20.30
C LEU A 338 -5.28 -5.64 19.58
N ALA A 339 -4.91 -6.89 19.43
CA ALA A 339 -3.79 -7.33 18.61
C ALA A 339 -4.26 -8.42 17.64
N GLY A 340 -3.49 -8.62 16.57
CA GLY A 340 -3.68 -9.67 15.60
C GLY A 340 -2.37 -10.38 15.29
N GLN A 341 -2.43 -11.69 15.16
CA GLN A 341 -1.34 -12.53 14.65
C GLN A 341 -1.83 -13.15 13.34
N ILE A 342 -1.13 -12.86 12.25
CA ILE A 342 -1.44 -13.37 10.92
C ILE A 342 -0.15 -13.84 10.25
N LYS A 343 -0.27 -14.76 9.30
CA LYS A 343 0.81 -15.14 8.39
C LYS A 343 0.31 -14.92 6.97
N ILE A 344 0.93 -13.99 6.27
CA ILE A 344 0.60 -13.69 4.87
C ILE A 344 1.15 -14.81 3.99
N ALA A 345 0.34 -15.31 3.06
CA ALA A 345 0.80 -16.24 2.06
C ALA A 345 1.68 -15.48 1.05
N ASP A 346 2.98 -15.69 1.14
CA ASP A 346 3.95 -14.97 0.30
C ASP A 346 4.07 -15.61 -1.09
N ALA A 347 4.54 -14.83 -2.06
CA ALA A 347 4.79 -15.33 -3.41
C ALA A 347 6.09 -16.17 -3.46
N MET A 348 6.10 -17.18 -4.30
CA MET A 348 7.35 -17.88 -4.66
C MET A 348 8.22 -16.94 -5.50
N GLU A 349 9.41 -16.59 -5.01
CA GLU A 349 10.36 -15.68 -5.68
C GLU A 349 11.74 -16.30 -5.92
N ASP A 350 12.05 -17.41 -5.23
CA ASP A 350 13.33 -18.11 -5.31
C ASP A 350 13.10 -19.62 -5.40
N MET A 351 13.99 -20.32 -6.12
CA MET A 351 14.01 -21.78 -6.17
C MET A 351 15.44 -22.28 -6.06
N THR A 352 15.68 -23.17 -5.10
CA THR A 352 16.92 -23.98 -5.05
C THR A 352 16.54 -25.41 -5.37
N PHE A 353 17.10 -25.96 -6.46
CA PHE A 353 16.87 -27.34 -6.88
C PHE A 353 18.20 -28.07 -7.02
N ALA A 354 18.57 -28.86 -6.01
CA ALA A 354 19.81 -29.63 -6.02
C ALA A 354 19.62 -30.93 -6.82
N ILE A 355 20.42 -31.12 -7.86
CA ILE A 355 20.48 -32.38 -8.63
C ILE A 355 21.76 -33.11 -8.22
N THR A 356 21.61 -34.27 -7.58
CA THR A 356 22.74 -35.19 -7.36
C THR A 356 22.70 -36.29 -8.41
N MET A 357 23.81 -36.44 -9.13
CA MET A 357 24.05 -37.56 -10.03
C MET A 357 24.66 -38.72 -9.22
N GLU A 358 24.22 -39.95 -9.46
CA GLU A 358 24.88 -41.16 -8.94
C GLU A 358 26.21 -41.43 -9.64
#